data_AF-A0A3B5L5X4-F1
#
_entry.id   AF-A0A3B5L5X4-F1
#
_cell.length_a   1.000
_cell.length_b   1.000
_cell.length_c   1.000
_cell.angle_alpha   90.00
_cell.angle_beta   90.00
_cell.angle_gamma   90.00
#
_symmetry.space_group_name_H-M   'P 1'
#
loop_
_entity.id
_entity.type
_entity.pdbx_description
1 polymer ?
#
loop_
_entity_poly.entity_id
_entity_poly.type
_entity_poly.pdbx_seq_one_letter_code
_entity_poly.pdbx_strand_id
1 'polypeptide(L)'
;RTSELNSRRLISSNRTHDNSYYRNHKPLLDNFGTTHVSVMDADGLAVSATSTINQLFGGAVYSKRTGIILNNELVDFCGRVDSIQGAVYPSHAGEQPPSSMSPVILEKESGGILVMGGSGGSLITTSMALSLINRLWLGMSLKDSIAAPIIFVSSNNDVNFEPEFDKVTRLGHKTGNWPFFLNVVNALEKENGCIAAVSDSRKLGMSAGY
;
A
#
# COMPACT_ATOMS: atom_id res chain seq x y z
N ARG A 1 -16.85 9.83 7.99
CA ARG A 1 -17.62 9.06 9.01
C ARG A 1 -18.89 8.40 8.48
N THR A 2 -19.73 9.06 7.67
CA THR A 2 -20.98 8.45 7.13
C THR A 2 -20.75 7.42 6.01
N SER A 3 -19.66 7.52 5.24
CA SER A 3 -19.32 6.55 4.18
C SER A 3 -18.80 5.20 4.74
N GLU A 4 -17.90 5.22 5.72
CA GLU A 4 -17.31 4.00 6.33
C GLU A 4 -18.35 3.11 7.04
N LEU A 5 -19.31 3.73 7.75
CA LEU A 5 -20.42 3.01 8.39
C LEU A 5 -21.33 2.31 7.38
N ASN A 6 -21.42 2.82 6.15
CA ASN A 6 -22.18 2.19 5.08
C ASN A 6 -21.42 1.02 4.46
N SER A 7 -20.09 1.09 4.31
CA SER A 7 -19.30 -0.02 3.75
C SER A 7 -19.27 -1.25 4.65
N ARG A 8 -19.17 -1.08 5.98
CA ARG A 8 -19.20 -2.23 6.92
C ARG A 8 -20.52 -3.01 6.85
N ARG A 9 -21.64 -2.34 6.61
CA ARG A 9 -22.97 -2.99 6.47
C ARG A 9 -23.09 -3.86 5.22
N LEU A 10 -22.22 -3.66 4.23
CA LEU A 10 -22.16 -4.46 3.02
C LEU A 10 -21.30 -5.73 3.19
N ILE A 11 -20.60 -5.89 4.32
CA ILE A 11 -19.77 -7.06 4.58
C ILE A 11 -20.65 -8.19 5.12
N SER A 12 -20.63 -9.34 4.45
CA SER A 12 -21.27 -10.57 4.90
C SER A 12 -20.21 -11.54 5.44
N SER A 13 -20.46 -12.16 6.58
CA SER A 13 -19.51 -13.10 7.21
C SER A 13 -19.41 -14.46 6.51
N ASN A 14 -20.42 -14.82 5.71
CA ASN A 14 -20.57 -16.16 5.13
C ASN A 14 -20.51 -16.21 3.59
N ARG A 15 -20.32 -15.06 2.92
CA ARG A 15 -20.21 -14.99 1.45
C ARG A 15 -19.56 -13.69 1.01
N THR A 16 -18.95 -13.72 -0.17
CA THR A 16 -18.63 -12.51 -0.93
C THR A 16 -19.74 -12.16 -1.92
N HIS A 17 -19.64 -10.97 -2.52
CA HIS A 17 -20.55 -10.48 -3.56
C HIS A 17 -19.73 -10.00 -4.75
N ASP A 18 -20.34 -9.93 -5.93
CA ASP A 18 -19.69 -9.34 -7.12
C ASP A 18 -19.50 -7.82 -6.96
N ASN A 19 -18.61 -7.25 -7.78
CA ASN A 19 -18.18 -5.85 -7.71
C ASN A 19 -19.34 -4.83 -7.76
N SER A 20 -20.41 -5.13 -8.50
CA SER A 20 -21.61 -4.28 -8.60
C SER A 20 -22.32 -4.09 -7.26
N TYR A 21 -22.30 -5.09 -6.36
CA TYR A 21 -22.86 -4.98 -5.02
C TYR A 21 -22.15 -3.91 -4.19
N TYR A 22 -20.83 -3.78 -4.35
CA TYR A 22 -20.02 -2.75 -3.73
C TYR A 22 -20.03 -1.42 -4.50
N ARG A 23 -20.90 -1.28 -5.51
CA ARG A 23 -21.00 -0.13 -6.42
C ARG A 23 -19.74 0.12 -7.25
N ASN A 24 -18.87 -0.87 -7.39
CA ASN A 24 -17.65 -0.81 -8.19
C ASN A 24 -17.93 -1.30 -9.62
N HIS A 25 -18.50 -0.42 -10.45
CA HIS A 25 -18.93 -0.77 -11.81
C HIS A 25 -17.80 -0.66 -12.86
N LYS A 26 -16.76 0.12 -12.56
CA LYS A 26 -15.58 0.31 -13.40
C LYS A 26 -14.33 0.09 -12.54
N PRO A 27 -13.86 -1.17 -12.42
CA PRO A 27 -12.62 -1.48 -11.73
C PRO A 27 -11.46 -0.65 -12.27
N LEU A 28 -10.65 -0.17 -11.35
CA LEU A 28 -9.47 0.63 -11.67
C LEU A 28 -8.32 -0.26 -12.12
N LEU A 29 -7.35 0.31 -12.82
CA LEU A 29 -6.12 -0.42 -13.13
C LEU A 29 -5.27 -0.50 -11.87
N ASP A 30 -4.90 -1.72 -11.48
CA ASP A 30 -3.92 -1.89 -10.41
C ASP A 30 -2.51 -1.58 -10.93
N ASN A 31 -1.72 -0.92 -10.10
CA ASN A 31 -0.38 -0.46 -10.45
C ASN A 31 0.70 -1.05 -9.54
N PHE A 32 1.94 -0.92 -9.98
CA PHE A 32 3.15 -1.38 -9.28
C PHE A 32 4.19 -0.26 -9.31
N GLY A 33 5.20 -0.34 -8.45
CA GLY A 33 6.28 0.64 -8.38
C GLY A 33 6.40 1.23 -6.98
N THR A 34 6.85 2.48 -6.89
CA THR A 34 7.10 3.20 -5.63
C THR A 34 8.27 2.62 -4.81
N THR A 35 8.86 3.47 -3.97
CA THR A 35 9.78 3.08 -2.89
C THR A 35 9.39 3.78 -1.58
N HIS A 36 9.79 3.21 -0.45
CA HIS A 36 9.57 3.78 0.87
C HIS A 36 10.84 3.75 1.71
N VAL A 37 11.09 4.81 2.47
CA VAL A 37 12.15 4.87 3.47
C VAL A 37 11.60 5.37 4.80
N SER A 38 12.05 4.75 5.88
CA SER A 38 11.83 5.18 7.26
C SER A 38 13.18 5.51 7.90
N VAL A 39 13.29 6.67 8.53
CA VAL A 39 14.53 7.16 9.14
C VAL A 39 14.24 7.73 10.53
N MET A 40 15.15 7.50 11.47
CA MET A 40 15.14 8.10 12.80
C MET A 40 16.57 8.52 13.15
N ASP A 41 16.73 9.71 13.70
CA ASP A 41 18.02 10.18 14.19
C ASP A 41 18.20 9.98 15.71
N ALA A 42 19.36 10.37 16.22
CA ALA A 42 19.72 10.23 17.64
C ALA A 42 18.83 11.08 18.57
N ASP A 43 18.33 12.22 18.07
CA ASP A 43 17.47 13.14 18.82
C ASP A 43 15.99 12.67 18.83
N GLY A 44 15.67 11.65 18.02
CA GLY A 44 14.34 11.08 17.90
C GLY A 44 13.47 11.74 16.82
N LEU A 45 14.05 12.55 15.93
CA LEU A 45 13.35 13.01 14.74
C LEU A 45 13.10 11.81 13.82
N ALA A 46 11.83 11.61 13.48
CA ALA A 46 11.35 10.50 12.69
C ALA A 46 10.82 10.97 11.33
N VAL A 47 11.18 10.26 10.26
CA VAL A 47 10.72 10.53 8.90
C VAL A 47 10.18 9.25 8.27
N SER A 48 8.94 9.32 7.77
CA SER A 48 8.33 8.32 6.91
C SER A 48 8.11 8.94 5.53
N ALA A 49 8.83 8.46 4.51
CA ALA A 49 8.78 9.05 3.17
C ALA A 49 8.55 7.99 2.09
N THR A 50 7.44 8.15 1.36
CA THR A 50 7.11 7.34 0.19
C THR A 50 7.29 8.19 -1.07
N SER A 51 7.98 7.65 -2.08
CA SER A 51 8.27 8.37 -3.32
C SER A 51 8.14 7.46 -4.54
N THR A 52 7.71 8.03 -5.67
CA THR A 52 7.37 7.27 -6.86
C THR A 52 7.54 8.07 -8.15
N ILE A 53 7.63 7.34 -9.26
CA ILE A 53 7.42 7.83 -10.63
C ILE A 53 6.22 7.10 -11.28
N ASN A 54 5.27 6.68 -10.45
CA ASN A 54 4.23 5.68 -10.68
C ASN A 54 4.81 4.29 -11.00
N GLN A 55 4.71 3.85 -12.26
CA GLN A 55 5.11 2.51 -12.68
C GLN A 55 6.63 2.33 -12.75
N LEU A 56 7.10 1.09 -12.97
CA LEU A 56 8.52 0.85 -13.23
C LEU A 56 8.97 1.66 -14.46
N PHE A 57 10.03 2.46 -14.30
CA PHE A 57 10.52 3.42 -15.30
C PHE A 57 9.51 4.53 -15.68
N GLY A 58 8.44 4.71 -14.91
CA GLY A 58 7.43 5.75 -15.10
C GLY A 58 6.83 5.75 -16.49
N GLY A 59 6.88 6.89 -17.17
CA GLY A 59 6.43 7.01 -18.56
C GLY A 59 7.38 6.43 -19.61
N ALA A 60 8.48 5.79 -19.18
CA ALA A 60 9.60 5.36 -20.04
C ALA A 60 10.20 6.51 -20.88
N VAL A 61 10.02 7.76 -20.42
CA VAL A 61 10.58 8.95 -21.05
C VAL A 61 11.85 9.35 -20.31
N TYR A 62 12.98 9.22 -20.99
CA TYR A 62 14.29 9.60 -20.49
C TYR A 62 14.75 10.93 -21.10
N SER A 63 15.04 11.91 -20.26
CA SER A 63 15.62 13.18 -20.70
C SER A 63 17.11 13.03 -20.95
N LYS A 64 17.52 13.02 -22.23
CA LYS A 64 18.95 12.97 -22.62
C LYS A 64 19.79 14.13 -22.08
N ARG A 65 19.16 15.26 -21.75
CA ARG A 65 19.85 16.44 -21.23
C ARG A 65 20.09 16.36 -19.72
N THR A 66 19.14 15.83 -18.97
CA THR A 66 19.17 15.86 -17.49
C THR A 66 19.42 14.50 -16.85
N GLY A 67 19.31 13.40 -17.62
CA GLY A 67 19.41 12.04 -17.09
C GLY A 67 18.18 11.56 -16.31
N ILE A 68 17.11 12.36 -16.25
CA ILE A 68 15.92 12.09 -15.43
C ILE A 68 14.92 11.24 -16.23
N ILE A 69 14.36 10.21 -15.57
CA ILE A 69 13.21 9.44 -16.04
C ILE A 69 11.94 10.13 -15.54
N LEU A 70 11.00 10.40 -16.44
CA LEU A 70 9.76 11.10 -16.11
C LEU A 70 8.68 10.12 -15.62
N ASN A 71 7.89 10.57 -14.65
CA ASN A 71 6.75 9.81 -14.13
C ASN A 71 5.60 9.68 -15.15
N ASN A 72 4.69 8.76 -14.89
CA ASN A 72 3.38 8.67 -15.55
C ASN A 72 2.23 8.73 -14.53
N GLU A 73 2.31 9.62 -13.54
CA GLU A 73 1.37 9.68 -12.41
C GLU A 73 -0.07 9.97 -12.84
N LEU A 74 -0.25 10.72 -13.94
CA LEU A 74 -1.59 11.06 -14.45
C LEU A 74 -2.40 9.83 -14.91
N VAL A 75 -1.76 8.66 -15.11
CA VAL A 75 -2.45 7.39 -15.37
C VAL A 75 -3.38 7.00 -14.22
N ASP A 76 -3.13 7.46 -13.00
CA ASP A 76 -3.98 7.11 -11.85
C ASP A 76 -5.36 7.78 -11.91
N PHE A 77 -5.61 8.70 -12.83
CA PHE A 77 -6.95 9.18 -13.19
C PHE A 77 -7.70 8.26 -14.16
N CYS A 78 -7.02 7.38 -14.89
CA CYS A 78 -7.64 6.53 -15.90
C CYS A 78 -8.73 5.63 -15.28
N GLY A 79 -9.91 5.60 -15.90
CA GLY A 79 -11.06 4.85 -15.40
C GLY A 79 -11.81 5.51 -14.23
N ARG A 80 -11.25 6.56 -13.61
CA ARG A 80 -11.93 7.41 -12.61
C ARG A 80 -12.65 8.60 -13.22
N VAL A 81 -12.24 9.01 -14.42
CA VAL A 81 -12.77 10.17 -15.13
C VAL A 81 -13.29 9.75 -16.52
N ASP A 82 -14.56 10.02 -16.81
CA ASP A 82 -15.19 9.71 -18.11
C ASP A 82 -14.70 10.64 -19.24
N SER A 83 -14.21 11.83 -18.88
CA SER A 83 -13.47 12.73 -19.77
C SER A 83 -12.72 13.77 -18.92
N ILE A 84 -11.78 14.48 -19.55
CA ILE A 84 -11.11 15.67 -18.97
C ILE A 84 -12.14 16.81 -18.75
N GLN A 85 -13.38 16.66 -19.22
CA GLN A 85 -14.46 17.64 -19.10
C GLN A 85 -15.79 16.98 -18.66
N GLY A 86 -16.03 16.86 -17.34
CA GLY A 86 -17.37 16.56 -16.80
C GLY A 86 -17.59 15.17 -16.20
N ALA A 87 -16.55 14.52 -15.67
CA ALA A 87 -16.70 13.31 -14.87
C ALA A 87 -17.00 13.62 -13.37
N VAL A 88 -17.35 12.58 -12.59
CA VAL A 88 -17.53 12.64 -11.13
C VAL A 88 -16.29 13.18 -10.40
N TYR A 89 -15.11 13.03 -11.02
CA TYR A 89 -13.87 13.73 -10.71
C TYR A 89 -13.37 14.39 -11.99
N PRO A 90 -13.68 15.64 -12.28
CA PRO A 90 -13.20 16.28 -13.50
C PRO A 90 -11.69 16.55 -13.36
N SER A 91 -10.83 15.88 -14.13
CA SER A 91 -9.38 16.13 -14.06
C SER A 91 -9.05 17.52 -14.62
N HIS A 92 -9.08 18.54 -13.77
CA HIS A 92 -8.75 19.90 -14.14
C HIS A 92 -7.23 20.13 -14.08
N ALA A 93 -6.74 21.11 -14.84
CA ALA A 93 -5.36 21.57 -14.70
C ALA A 93 -5.10 21.97 -13.24
N GLY A 94 -4.07 21.40 -12.64
CA GLY A 94 -3.72 21.62 -11.24
C GLY A 94 -4.25 20.56 -10.26
N GLU A 95 -5.09 19.63 -10.69
CA GLU A 95 -5.48 18.49 -9.85
C GLU A 95 -4.35 17.47 -9.69
N GLN A 96 -4.37 16.79 -8.54
CA GLN A 96 -3.42 15.73 -8.21
C GLN A 96 -4.11 14.37 -8.29
N PRO A 97 -3.48 13.37 -8.93
CA PRO A 97 -4.04 12.03 -8.99
C PRO A 97 -4.14 11.41 -7.59
N PRO A 98 -5.16 10.56 -7.35
CA PRO A 98 -5.26 9.82 -6.10
C PRO A 98 -4.10 8.84 -5.96
N SER A 99 -3.62 8.64 -4.72
CA SER A 99 -2.47 7.78 -4.42
C SER A 99 -2.79 6.76 -3.33
N SER A 100 -2.18 5.58 -3.42
CA SER A 100 -2.21 4.54 -2.37
C SER A 100 -1.06 4.69 -1.36
N MET A 101 -0.15 5.67 -1.56
CA MET A 101 0.96 5.92 -0.65
C MET A 101 0.45 6.16 0.78
N SER A 102 0.99 5.38 1.72
CA SER A 102 0.55 5.39 3.12
C SER A 102 1.75 5.51 4.08
N PRO A 103 2.51 6.63 4.08
CA PRO A 103 3.52 6.87 5.09
C PRO A 103 2.85 7.12 6.45
N VAL A 104 3.32 6.46 7.50
CA VAL A 104 2.72 6.49 8.84
C VAL A 104 3.81 6.66 9.91
N ILE A 105 3.49 7.48 10.92
CA ILE A 105 4.21 7.57 12.19
C ILE A 105 3.16 7.37 13.29
N LEU A 106 3.41 6.41 14.18
CA LEU A 106 2.58 6.13 15.35
C LEU A 106 3.40 6.43 16.61
N GLU A 107 2.77 7.09 17.56
CA GLU A 107 3.33 7.41 18.86
C GLU A 107 2.45 6.81 19.96
N LYS A 108 3.07 6.14 20.94
CA LYS A 108 2.43 5.66 22.15
C LYS A 108 2.55 6.72 23.24
N GLU A 109 1.57 6.80 24.14
CA GLU A 109 1.64 7.67 25.33
C GLU A 109 2.88 7.39 26.19
N SER A 110 3.42 6.17 26.16
CA SER A 110 4.66 5.79 26.84
C SER A 110 5.94 6.33 26.18
N GLY A 111 5.84 7.07 25.08
CA GLY A 111 6.96 7.57 24.29
C GLY A 111 7.54 6.59 23.25
N GLY A 112 6.88 5.45 23.03
CA GLY A 112 7.27 4.51 21.96
C GLY A 112 6.88 5.05 20.58
N ILE A 113 7.74 4.88 19.58
CA ILE A 113 7.52 5.38 18.21
C ILE A 113 7.62 4.23 17.21
N LEU A 114 6.69 4.16 16.26
CA LEU A 114 6.75 3.28 15.09
C LEU A 114 6.64 4.12 13.82
N VAL A 115 7.66 4.05 12.97
CA VAL A 115 7.73 4.73 11.68
C VAL A 115 7.66 3.65 10.61
N MET A 116 6.69 3.76 9.70
CA MET A 116 6.41 2.71 8.74
C MET A 116 5.85 3.30 7.44
N GLY A 117 6.07 2.62 6.33
CA GLY A 117 5.37 2.89 5.09
C GLY A 117 5.65 1.84 4.03
N GLY A 118 4.87 1.91 2.96
CA GLY A 118 4.82 0.85 1.95
C GLY A 118 5.17 1.30 0.54
N SER A 119 5.62 0.34 -0.27
CA SER A 119 5.67 0.43 -1.73
C SER A 119 4.98 -0.77 -2.38
N GLY A 120 4.79 -0.75 -3.70
CA GLY A 120 4.08 -1.81 -4.42
C GLY A 120 2.74 -1.38 -5.03
N GLY A 121 2.52 -0.07 -5.22
CA GLY A 121 1.32 0.47 -5.87
C GLY A 121 0.03 0.10 -5.12
N SER A 122 -0.90 -0.57 -5.78
CA SER A 122 -2.18 -1.02 -5.19
C SER A 122 -2.00 -1.89 -3.94
N LEU A 123 -0.86 -2.58 -3.79
CA LEU A 123 -0.59 -3.44 -2.64
C LEU A 123 -0.23 -2.66 -1.36
N ILE A 124 0.08 -1.35 -1.46
CA ILE A 124 0.55 -0.55 -0.32
C ILE A 124 -0.48 -0.56 0.82
N THR A 125 -1.74 -0.26 0.52
CA THR A 125 -2.78 -0.14 1.55
C THR A 125 -2.96 -1.44 2.31
N THR A 126 -3.01 -2.58 1.61
CA THR A 126 -3.24 -3.88 2.22
C THR A 126 -2.02 -4.38 2.99
N SER A 127 -0.82 -4.24 2.43
CA SER A 127 0.43 -4.61 3.12
C SER A 127 0.65 -3.80 4.40
N MET A 128 0.38 -2.49 4.36
CA MET A 128 0.41 -1.63 5.55
C MET A 128 -0.62 -2.04 6.59
N ALA A 129 -1.87 -2.26 6.18
CA ALA A 129 -2.94 -2.64 7.10
C ALA A 129 -2.64 -3.97 7.80
N LEU A 130 -2.22 -5.00 7.06
CA LEU A 130 -1.89 -6.30 7.62
C LEU A 130 -0.65 -6.23 8.53
N SER A 131 0.39 -5.50 8.14
CA SER A 131 1.59 -5.32 8.98
C SER A 131 1.26 -4.63 10.30
N LEU A 132 0.41 -3.60 10.27
CA LEU A 132 -0.06 -2.91 11.47
C LEU A 132 -0.97 -3.80 12.33
N ILE A 133 -1.86 -4.59 11.72
CA ILE A 133 -2.69 -5.56 12.45
C ILE A 133 -1.80 -6.59 13.17
N ASN A 134 -0.84 -7.17 12.45
CA ASN A 134 0.10 -8.15 12.99
C ASN A 134 0.90 -7.57 14.16
N ARG A 135 1.41 -6.34 14.02
CA ARG A 135 2.23 -5.70 15.04
C ARG A 135 1.41 -5.26 16.27
N LEU A 136 0.29 -4.57 16.03
CA LEU A 136 -0.44 -3.88 17.10
C LEU A 136 -1.50 -4.76 17.77
N TRP A 137 -2.21 -5.61 17.02
CA TRP A 137 -3.28 -6.45 17.55
C TRP A 137 -2.84 -7.89 17.83
N LEU A 138 -1.98 -8.46 16.99
CA LEU A 138 -1.51 -9.85 17.18
C LEU A 138 -0.19 -9.94 17.95
N GLY A 139 0.43 -8.80 18.29
CA GLY A 139 1.62 -8.74 19.14
C GLY A 139 2.88 -9.35 18.50
N MET A 140 2.90 -9.50 17.18
CA MET A 140 4.06 -10.04 16.46
C MET A 140 5.27 -9.10 16.57
N SER A 141 6.48 -9.65 16.39
CA SER A 141 7.69 -8.82 16.27
C SER A 141 7.60 -7.93 15.02
N LEU A 142 8.32 -6.80 14.98
CA LEU A 142 8.31 -5.93 13.79
C LEU A 142 8.70 -6.70 12.52
N LYS A 143 9.71 -7.57 12.64
CA LYS A 143 10.20 -8.40 11.54
C LYS A 143 9.14 -9.39 11.06
N ASP A 144 8.53 -10.14 11.97
CA ASP A 144 7.54 -11.15 11.61
C ASP A 144 6.25 -10.51 11.07
N SER A 145 5.89 -9.34 11.61
CA SER A 145 4.71 -8.58 11.16
C SER A 145 4.80 -8.19 9.69
N ILE A 146 5.99 -7.79 9.24
CA ILE A 146 6.30 -7.40 7.85
C ILE A 146 6.50 -8.63 6.97
N ALA A 147 7.15 -9.68 7.49
CA ALA A 147 7.44 -10.90 6.74
C ALA A 147 6.19 -11.78 6.50
N ALA A 148 5.14 -11.61 7.31
CA ALA A 148 3.92 -12.38 7.19
C ALA A 148 3.33 -12.32 5.75
N PRO A 149 2.87 -13.46 5.20
CA PRO A 149 2.22 -13.48 3.90
C PRO A 149 0.99 -12.58 3.85
N ILE A 150 0.76 -11.88 2.73
CA ILE A 150 -0.41 -11.03 2.54
C ILE A 150 -1.48 -11.64 1.64
N ILE A 151 -2.72 -11.21 1.87
CA ILE A 151 -3.86 -11.37 0.97
C ILE A 151 -4.16 -10.03 0.33
N PHE A 152 -4.43 -9.98 -0.97
CA PHE A 152 -4.74 -8.75 -1.71
C PHE A 152 -6.00 -8.94 -2.55
N VAL A 153 -6.99 -8.05 -2.37
CA VAL A 153 -8.18 -8.01 -3.21
C VAL A 153 -7.95 -6.97 -4.29
N SER A 154 -7.89 -7.42 -5.55
CA SER A 154 -7.69 -6.54 -6.70
C SER A 154 -8.90 -5.65 -6.94
N SER A 155 -8.75 -4.66 -7.81
CA SER A 155 -9.87 -3.80 -8.23
C SER A 155 -11.04 -4.59 -8.87
N ASN A 156 -10.74 -5.75 -9.47
CA ASN A 156 -11.71 -6.67 -10.06
C ASN A 156 -12.43 -7.55 -9.04
N ASN A 157 -12.16 -7.36 -7.73
CA ASN A 157 -12.68 -8.18 -6.64
C ASN A 157 -12.20 -9.64 -6.70
N ASP A 158 -11.05 -9.87 -7.31
CA ASP A 158 -10.36 -11.14 -7.26
C ASP A 158 -9.43 -11.16 -6.04
N VAL A 159 -9.46 -12.25 -5.30
CA VAL A 159 -8.61 -12.45 -4.13
C VAL A 159 -7.31 -13.10 -4.56
N ASN A 160 -6.20 -12.47 -4.21
CA ASN A 160 -4.84 -12.88 -4.53
C ASN A 160 -4.12 -13.19 -3.23
N PHE A 161 -3.29 -14.23 -3.26
CA PHE A 161 -2.60 -14.75 -2.09
C PHE A 161 -1.10 -14.78 -2.38
N GLU A 162 -0.30 -14.27 -1.45
CA GLU A 162 1.13 -14.57 -1.47
C GLU A 162 1.39 -16.08 -1.32
N PRO A 163 2.56 -16.56 -1.77
CA PRO A 163 3.02 -17.91 -1.43
C PRO A 163 2.92 -18.17 0.08
N GLU A 164 2.62 -19.41 0.47
CA GLU A 164 2.43 -19.84 1.87
C GLU A 164 1.19 -19.27 2.59
N PHE A 165 0.35 -18.44 1.96
CA PHE A 165 -0.91 -18.00 2.56
C PHE A 165 -2.00 -19.10 2.43
N ASP A 166 -2.66 -19.44 3.54
CA ASP A 166 -3.75 -20.43 3.56
C ASP A 166 -4.98 -19.93 2.77
N LYS A 167 -5.33 -20.63 1.69
CA LYS A 167 -6.31 -20.16 0.71
C LYS A 167 -7.73 -20.29 1.24
N VAL A 168 -8.42 -19.17 1.37
CA VAL A 168 -9.85 -19.13 1.68
C VAL A 168 -10.68 -19.22 0.39
N THR A 169 -11.06 -20.43 0.00
CA THR A 169 -11.91 -20.67 -1.20
C THR A 169 -13.39 -20.87 -0.87
N ARG A 170 -13.74 -21.07 0.40
CA ARG A 170 -15.09 -21.55 0.82
C ARG A 170 -16.20 -20.50 0.81
N LEU A 171 -15.90 -19.23 0.59
CA LEU A 171 -16.87 -18.12 0.69
C LEU A 171 -17.34 -17.55 -0.67
N GLY A 172 -17.00 -18.23 -1.78
CA GLY A 172 -17.37 -17.80 -3.14
C GLY A 172 -16.42 -16.77 -3.76
N HIS A 173 -15.26 -16.52 -3.14
CA HIS A 173 -14.24 -15.63 -3.69
C HIS A 173 -13.66 -16.19 -5.00
N LYS A 174 -13.53 -15.32 -6.00
CA LYS A 174 -12.76 -15.62 -7.20
C LYS A 174 -11.29 -15.44 -6.87
N THR A 175 -10.48 -16.46 -7.11
CA THR A 175 -9.04 -16.36 -6.92
C THR A 175 -8.42 -15.74 -8.16
N GLY A 176 -7.70 -14.63 -7.99
CA GLY A 176 -6.96 -14.01 -9.07
C GLY A 176 -5.63 -14.69 -9.33
N ASN A 177 -4.99 -14.31 -10.44
CA ASN A 177 -3.64 -14.72 -10.78
C ASN A 177 -2.72 -13.51 -10.69
N TRP A 178 -2.18 -13.25 -9.51
CA TRP A 178 -1.25 -12.17 -9.26
C TRP A 178 0.19 -12.70 -9.31
N PRO A 179 0.96 -12.42 -10.38
CA PRO A 179 2.20 -13.12 -10.61
C PRO A 179 3.33 -12.70 -9.67
N PHE A 180 3.32 -11.45 -9.19
CA PHE A 180 4.41 -10.89 -8.38
C PHE A 180 3.89 -10.03 -7.24
N PHE A 181 4.26 -10.40 -6.02
CA PHE A 181 4.02 -9.61 -4.82
C PHE A 181 5.25 -8.75 -4.53
N LEU A 182 5.22 -7.54 -5.10
CA LEU A 182 6.26 -6.53 -4.93
C LEU A 182 5.87 -5.47 -3.89
N ASN A 183 4.98 -5.82 -2.96
CA ASN A 183 4.79 -5.05 -1.74
C ASN A 183 6.06 -5.07 -0.91
N VAL A 184 6.38 -3.93 -0.33
CA VAL A 184 7.44 -3.81 0.67
C VAL A 184 6.94 -2.89 1.74
N VAL A 185 7.11 -3.31 3.00
CA VAL A 185 6.95 -2.44 4.16
C VAL A 185 8.31 -2.24 4.81
N ASN A 186 8.82 -1.02 4.75
CA ASN A 186 10.02 -0.65 5.49
C ASN A 186 9.59 0.08 6.76
N ALA A 187 10.22 -0.26 7.88
CA ALA A 187 9.84 0.29 9.17
C ALA A 187 11.00 0.36 10.14
N LEU A 188 10.86 1.23 11.13
CA LEU A 188 11.65 1.22 12.34
C LEU A 188 10.75 1.50 13.55
N GLU A 189 11.10 0.94 14.70
CA GLU A 189 10.45 1.21 15.96
C GLU A 189 11.47 1.52 17.04
N LYS A 190 11.09 2.43 17.95
CA LYS A 190 11.82 2.76 19.17
C LYS A 190 10.93 2.46 20.36
N GLU A 191 11.35 1.53 21.20
CA GLU A 191 10.61 1.13 22.40
C GLU A 191 11.60 0.88 23.54
N ASN A 192 11.36 1.51 24.70
CA ASN A 192 12.22 1.41 25.90
C ASN A 192 13.72 1.69 25.61
N GLY A 193 14.01 2.65 24.73
CA GLY A 193 15.37 3.01 24.33
C GLY A 193 16.03 2.07 23.31
N CYS A 194 15.40 0.93 22.98
CA CYS A 194 15.87 0.02 21.94
C CYS A 194 15.27 0.43 20.59
N ILE A 195 16.10 0.37 19.53
CA ILE A 195 15.67 0.62 18.15
C ILE A 195 15.72 -0.69 17.37
N ALA A 196 14.64 -1.03 16.68
CA ALA A 196 14.62 -2.10 15.70
C ALA A 196 14.23 -1.51 14.33
N ALA A 197 15.03 -1.81 13.30
CA ALA A 197 14.75 -1.42 11.92
C ALA A 197 14.63 -2.67 11.06
N VAL A 198 13.65 -2.68 10.16
CA VAL A 198 13.35 -3.80 9.27
C VAL A 198 13.14 -3.28 7.87
N SER A 199 13.87 -3.87 6.92
CA SER A 199 13.55 -3.76 5.50
C SER A 199 12.92 -5.05 5.01
N ASP A 200 11.81 -4.94 4.29
CA ASP A 200 11.11 -6.10 3.75
C ASP A 200 11.98 -6.85 2.72
N SER A 201 12.12 -8.16 2.92
CA SER A 201 12.92 -9.02 2.06
C SER A 201 12.38 -9.17 0.64
N ARG A 202 11.10 -8.82 0.37
CA ARG A 202 10.47 -8.97 -0.95
C ARG A 202 11.17 -8.19 -2.07
N LYS A 203 11.87 -7.09 -1.76
CA LYS A 203 12.73 -6.37 -2.72
C LYS A 203 14.22 -6.39 -2.36
N LEU A 204 14.63 -7.29 -1.47
CA LEU A 204 16.03 -7.46 -1.07
C LEU A 204 16.66 -6.18 -0.48
N GLY A 205 15.84 -5.33 0.13
CA GLY A 205 16.32 -4.13 0.82
C GLY A 205 17.05 -4.49 2.12
N MET A 206 17.78 -3.52 2.67
CA MET A 206 18.50 -3.67 3.93
C MET A 206 18.25 -2.46 4.83
N SER A 207 18.11 -2.70 6.12
CA SER A 207 18.16 -1.69 7.16
C SER A 207 19.59 -1.54 7.68
N ALA A 208 19.98 -0.33 8.08
CA ALA A 208 21.28 -0.02 8.68
C ALA A 208 21.13 1.09 9.73
N GLY A 209 22.04 1.14 10.69
CA GLY A 209 22.07 2.12 11.77
C GLY A 209 23.41 2.09 12.51
N TYR A 210 23.62 3.01 13.45
CA TYR A 210 24.80 3.14 14.30
C TYR A 210 24.41 3.56 15.71
#